data_AF-A0A8H3EWJ0-F1
#
_entry.id   AF-A0A8H3EWJ0-F1
#
_cell.length_a   1.000
_cell.length_b   1.000
_cell.length_c   1.000
_cell.angle_alpha   90.00
_cell.angle_beta   90.00
_cell.angle_gamma   90.00
#
_symmetry.space_group_name_H-M   'P 1'
#
loop_
_entity.id
_entity.type
_entity.pdbx_description
1 polymer ?
#
loop_
_entity_poly.entity_id
_entity_poly.type
_entity_poly.pdbx_seq_one_letter_code
_entity_poly.pdbx_strand_id
1 'polypeptide(L)'
;MVYYFTSNVIDPPATIYVGKDKFETTQFHADNLSSAHVYLRLAPEQTWTWDALPAALVQDCAQLTKANSIEGNKKDNVTIIYTPWTNLRKNAGMATGQVGFVDPKMTQTHHIPHRLNATINRLLKTRTTLPTSSLATDRDAYQAAQRT
;
A
#
# COMPACT_ATOMS: atom_id res chain seq x y z
N MET A 1 -6.33 -13.74 6.03
CA MET A 1 -5.83 -12.81 7.07
C MET A 1 -5.34 -11.56 6.36
N VAL A 2 -5.58 -10.40 6.98
CA VAL A 2 -5.13 -9.09 6.52
C VAL A 2 -4.29 -8.48 7.62
N TYR A 3 -3.16 -7.88 7.25
CA TYR A 3 -2.27 -7.23 8.20
C TYR A 3 -2.47 -5.72 8.12
N TYR A 4 -2.70 -5.09 9.26
CA TYR A 4 -2.81 -3.64 9.38
C TYR A 4 -1.58 -3.10 10.11
N PHE A 5 -1.19 -1.88 9.76
CA PHE A 5 -0.04 -1.16 10.28
C PHE A 5 -0.42 0.32 10.41
N THR A 6 0.17 1.01 11.36
CA THR A 6 -0.03 2.44 11.57
C THR A 6 1.28 3.17 11.32
N SER A 7 1.25 4.14 10.41
CA SER A 7 2.40 4.99 10.11
C SER A 7 2.26 6.33 10.82
N ASN A 8 3.12 6.53 11.84
CA ASN A 8 3.17 7.74 12.66
C ASN A 8 4.18 8.77 12.11
N VAL A 9 4.58 8.70 10.84
CA VAL A 9 5.51 9.67 10.21
C VAL A 9 4.80 10.92 9.70
N ILE A 10 3.47 10.90 9.75
CA ILE A 10 2.55 12.00 9.44
C ILE A 10 1.59 12.15 10.61
N ASP A 11 1.01 13.35 10.74
CA ASP A 11 -0.02 13.66 11.70
C ASP A 11 -1.25 14.22 10.95
N PRO A 12 -2.45 13.63 11.07
CA PRO A 12 -2.77 12.40 11.82
C PRO A 12 -2.10 11.14 11.24
N PRO A 13 -1.94 10.05 12.02
CA PRO A 13 -1.31 8.82 11.52
C PRO A 13 -2.07 8.17 10.36
N ALA A 14 -1.35 7.64 9.37
CA ALA A 14 -1.95 6.88 8.28
C ALA A 14 -2.12 5.40 8.61
N THR A 15 -3.15 4.79 8.02
CA THR A 15 -3.36 3.34 8.10
C THR A 15 -2.84 2.67 6.84
N ILE A 16 -1.95 1.70 7.00
CA ILE A 16 -1.40 0.88 5.93
C ILE A 16 -1.89 -0.55 6.13
N TYR A 17 -2.29 -1.24 5.08
CA TYR A 17 -2.68 -2.65 5.19
C TYR A 17 -2.22 -3.49 4.02
N VAL A 18 -2.02 -4.78 4.28
CA VAL A 18 -1.41 -5.74 3.35
C VAL A 18 -2.31 -6.96 3.25
N GLY A 19 -2.75 -7.29 2.03
CA GLY A 19 -3.64 -8.41 1.81
C GLY A 19 -4.40 -8.35 0.49
N LYS A 20 -5.43 -9.17 0.38
CA LYS A 20 -6.30 -9.24 -0.80
C LYS A 20 -7.48 -8.29 -0.58
N ASP A 21 -7.29 -7.02 -0.91
CA ASP A 21 -8.35 -6.03 -0.89
C ASP A 21 -8.42 -5.26 -2.22
N LYS A 22 -9.56 -4.65 -2.50
CA LYS A 22 -9.90 -4.07 -3.81
C LYS A 22 -10.69 -2.76 -3.72
N PHE A 23 -10.41 -1.89 -2.75
CA PHE A 23 -11.23 -0.69 -2.55
C PHE A 23 -10.39 0.59 -2.50
N GLU A 24 -10.85 1.61 -3.23
CA GLU A 24 -10.66 3.08 -3.13
C GLU A 24 -9.42 3.61 -2.40
N THR A 25 -8.25 3.01 -2.62
CA THR A 25 -7.01 3.36 -1.92
C THR A 25 -5.83 3.38 -2.87
N THR A 26 -4.72 3.96 -2.42
CA THR A 26 -3.46 3.92 -3.19
C THR A 26 -2.81 2.55 -2.98
N GLN A 27 -2.58 1.82 -4.07
CA GLN A 27 -1.93 0.52 -4.07
C GLN A 27 -0.44 0.68 -4.39
N PHE A 28 0.41 -0.03 -3.66
CA PHE A 28 1.85 -0.14 -3.88
C PHE A 28 2.21 -1.59 -4.24
N HIS A 29 3.05 -1.77 -5.26
CA HIS A 29 3.62 -3.07 -5.62
C HIS A 29 5.07 -2.92 -6.11
N ALA A 30 5.86 -3.98 -5.99
CA ALA A 30 7.20 -4.01 -6.56
C ALA A 30 7.14 -4.14 -8.08
N ASP A 31 7.95 -3.36 -8.80
CA ASP A 31 8.06 -3.44 -10.25
C ASP A 31 8.68 -4.78 -10.68
N ASN A 32 8.05 -5.46 -11.64
CA ASN A 32 8.49 -6.74 -12.20
C ASN A 32 8.79 -7.86 -11.17
N LEU A 33 8.27 -7.76 -9.94
CA LEU A 33 8.53 -8.73 -8.87
C LEU A 33 7.24 -9.15 -8.17
N SER A 34 7.18 -10.42 -7.79
CA SER A 34 6.09 -10.93 -6.95
C SER A 34 6.17 -10.28 -5.56
N SER A 35 5.16 -9.51 -5.21
CA SER A 35 5.06 -8.80 -3.94
C SER A 35 3.63 -8.77 -3.43
N ALA A 36 3.47 -8.71 -2.11
CA ALA A 36 2.17 -8.42 -1.54
C ALA A 36 1.76 -6.98 -1.91
N HIS A 37 0.49 -6.79 -2.28
CA HIS A 37 -0.06 -5.47 -2.46
C HIS A 37 -0.21 -4.78 -1.10
N VAL A 38 0.36 -3.59 -0.99
CA VAL A 38 0.24 -2.72 0.16
C VAL A 38 -0.73 -1.60 -0.21
N TYR A 39 -1.67 -1.30 0.68
CA TYR A 39 -2.69 -0.27 0.49
C TYR A 39 -2.54 0.81 1.55
N LEU A 40 -2.71 2.06 1.14
CA LEU A 40 -2.66 3.23 2.01
C LEU A 40 -4.06 3.85 2.13
N ARG A 41 -4.52 4.01 3.39
CA ARG A 41 -5.69 4.82 3.76
C ARG A 41 -5.23 6.05 4.55
N LEU A 42 -5.62 7.20 4.06
CA LEU A 42 -5.42 8.48 4.71
C LEU A 42 -6.59 8.75 5.66
N ALA A 43 -6.34 9.49 6.73
CA ALA A 43 -7.41 9.90 7.64
C ALA A 43 -8.36 10.90 6.93
N PRO A 44 -9.65 11.01 7.32
CA PRO A 44 -10.60 11.93 6.70
C PRO A 44 -10.13 13.39 6.70
N GLU A 45 -9.33 13.78 7.69
CA GLU A 45 -8.79 15.14 7.83
C GLU A 45 -7.61 15.42 6.86
N GLN A 46 -7.06 14.38 6.23
CA GLN A 46 -5.93 14.50 5.32
C GLN A 46 -6.40 14.82 3.90
N THR A 47 -5.87 15.92 3.36
CA THR A 47 -6.22 16.43 2.03
C THR A 47 -5.28 15.95 0.91
N TRP A 48 -4.28 15.13 1.23
CA TRP A 48 -3.32 14.65 0.24
C TRP A 48 -3.98 13.71 -0.76
N THR A 49 -3.71 13.96 -2.03
CA THR A 49 -4.03 13.04 -3.12
C THR A 49 -2.92 11.99 -3.27
N TRP A 50 -3.22 10.89 -3.95
CA TRP A 50 -2.28 9.78 -4.15
C TRP A 50 -0.96 10.19 -4.83
N ASP A 51 -0.98 11.27 -5.62
CA ASP A 51 0.13 11.83 -6.37
C ASP A 51 0.92 12.91 -5.59
N ALA A 52 0.39 13.34 -4.45
CA ALA A 52 0.98 14.37 -3.59
C ALA A 52 1.23 13.88 -2.15
N LEU A 53 1.50 12.57 -2.00
CA LEU A 53 1.79 11.96 -0.70
C LEU A 53 3.14 12.43 -0.13
N PRO A 54 3.24 12.65 1.19
CA PRO A 54 4.52 12.95 1.83
C PRO A 54 5.55 11.85 1.59
N ALA A 55 6.79 12.24 1.24
CA ALA A 55 7.86 11.30 0.91
C ALA A 55 8.17 10.29 2.04
N ALA A 56 8.03 10.70 3.31
CA ALA A 56 8.20 9.81 4.45
C ALA A 56 7.14 8.69 4.51
N LEU A 57 5.90 9.01 4.14
CA LEU A 57 4.81 8.03 4.07
C LEU A 57 4.98 7.08 2.89
N VAL A 58 5.37 7.61 1.72
CA VAL A 58 5.72 6.80 0.56
C VAL A 58 6.86 5.85 0.90
N GLN A 59 7.88 6.32 1.61
CA GLN A 59 9.00 5.48 2.08
C GLN A 59 8.52 4.35 2.99
N ASP A 60 7.60 4.60 3.92
CA ASP A 60 7.03 3.56 4.79
C ASP A 60 6.31 2.48 3.99
N CYS A 61 5.40 2.88 3.10
CA CYS A 61 4.68 1.97 2.22
C CYS A 61 5.63 1.17 1.33
N ALA A 62 6.58 1.84 0.70
CA ALA A 62 7.51 1.24 -0.24
C ALA A 62 8.46 0.25 0.45
N GLN A 63 9.01 0.60 1.62
CA GLN A 63 9.83 -0.31 2.42
C GLN A 63 9.02 -1.55 2.82
N LEU A 64 7.76 -1.38 3.24
CA LEU A 64 6.89 -2.48 3.58
C LEU A 64 6.60 -3.38 2.36
N THR A 65 6.36 -2.81 1.17
CA THR A 65 6.20 -3.57 -0.07
C THR A 65 7.44 -4.37 -0.41
N LYS A 66 8.63 -3.76 -0.33
CA LYS A 66 9.90 -4.45 -0.54
C LYS A 66 10.08 -5.60 0.45
N ALA A 67 9.82 -5.39 1.73
CA ALA A 67 9.95 -6.40 2.77
C ALA A 67 8.97 -7.58 2.59
N ASN A 68 7.80 -7.33 1.99
CA ASN A 68 6.80 -8.35 1.66
C ASN A 68 6.89 -8.85 0.20
N SER A 69 8.01 -8.61 -0.49
CA SER A 69 8.29 -9.20 -1.80
C SER A 69 9.13 -10.46 -1.68
N ILE A 70 8.75 -11.52 -2.40
CA ILE A 70 9.45 -12.82 -2.37
C ILE A 70 10.90 -12.68 -2.83
N GLU A 71 11.09 -11.97 -3.94
CA GLU A 71 12.42 -11.70 -4.51
C GLU A 71 12.94 -10.30 -4.14
N GLY A 72 12.07 -9.30 -4.09
CA GLY A 72 12.46 -7.91 -3.83
C GLY A 72 13.08 -7.71 -2.44
N ASN A 73 12.69 -8.52 -1.45
CA ASN A 73 13.31 -8.46 -0.12
C ASN A 73 14.78 -8.92 -0.13
N LYS A 74 15.20 -9.73 -1.12
CA LYS A 74 16.57 -10.25 -1.25
C LYS A 74 17.44 -9.40 -2.17
N LYS A 75 16.86 -8.49 -2.94
CA LYS A 75 17.59 -7.57 -3.83
C LYS A 75 18.08 -6.36 -3.06
N ASP A 76 19.24 -5.83 -3.43
CA ASP A 76 19.80 -4.62 -2.83
C ASP A 76 18.86 -3.43 -3.00
N ASN A 77 18.46 -3.16 -4.24
CA ASN A 77 17.51 -2.12 -4.61
C ASN A 77 16.27 -2.69 -5.30
N VAL A 78 15.15 -1.98 -5.16
CA VAL A 78 13.87 -2.31 -5.80
C VAL A 78 13.16 -1.00 -6.13
N THR A 79 12.53 -0.93 -7.30
CA THR A 79 11.59 0.15 -7.62
C THR A 79 10.17 -0.29 -7.24
N ILE A 80 9.49 0.56 -6.47
CA ILE A 80 8.09 0.36 -6.09
C ILE A 80 7.23 1.27 -6.97
N ILE A 81 6.16 0.72 -7.52
CA ILE A 81 5.16 1.47 -8.27
C ILE A 81 3.95 1.66 -7.36
N TYR A 82 3.37 2.85 -7.39
CA TYR A 82 2.10 3.12 -6.73
C TYR A 82 1.13 3.90 -7.60
N THR A 83 -0.15 3.58 -7.41
CA THR A 83 -1.24 4.04 -8.27
C THR A 83 -2.54 4.06 -7.46
N PRO A 84 -3.50 4.94 -7.80
CA PRO A 84 -4.81 4.88 -7.19
C PRO A 84 -5.56 3.63 -7.66
N TRP A 85 -6.45 3.11 -6.82
CA TRP A 85 -7.30 1.95 -7.11
C TRP A 85 -8.08 2.09 -8.43
N THR A 86 -8.58 3.30 -8.73
CA THR A 86 -9.35 3.60 -9.95
C THR A 86 -8.58 3.33 -11.24
N ASN A 87 -7.25 3.33 -11.18
CA ASN A 87 -6.39 3.06 -12.32
C ASN A 87 -6.03 1.57 -12.50
N LEU A 88 -6.44 0.69 -11.57
CA LEU A 88 -6.14 -0.73 -11.67
C LEU A 88 -7.11 -1.43 -12.63
N ARG A 89 -6.54 -2.17 -13.59
CA ARG A 89 -7.27 -2.99 -14.55
C ARG A 89 -6.97 -4.46 -14.33
N LYS A 90 -8.01 -5.29 -14.26
CA LYS A 90 -7.87 -6.75 -14.27
C LYS A 90 -8.66 -7.36 -15.43
N ASN A 91 -7.96 -8.07 -16.31
CA ASN A 91 -8.59 -8.80 -17.42
C ASN A 91 -8.72 -10.28 -17.07
N ALA A 92 -9.73 -10.96 -17.63
CA ALA A 92 -9.99 -12.39 -17.36
C ALA A 92 -8.81 -13.31 -17.77
N GLY A 93 -7.99 -12.89 -18.74
CA GLY A 93 -6.79 -13.62 -19.16
C GLY A 93 -5.53 -13.34 -18.34
N MET A 94 -5.58 -12.49 -17.31
CA MET A 94 -4.40 -12.19 -16.47
C MET A 94 -4.21 -13.25 -15.39
N ALA A 95 -2.95 -13.60 -15.13
CA ALA A 95 -2.60 -14.55 -14.08
C ALA A 95 -3.07 -14.07 -12.70
N THR A 96 -3.30 -15.00 -11.77
CA THR A 96 -3.68 -14.64 -10.40
C THR A 96 -2.57 -13.83 -9.73
N GLY A 97 -2.88 -12.57 -9.41
CA GLY A 97 -1.93 -11.61 -8.81
C GLY A 97 -1.37 -10.60 -9.82
N GLN A 98 -1.57 -10.83 -11.12
CA GLN A 98 -1.23 -9.83 -12.14
C GLN A 98 -2.30 -8.74 -12.18
N VAL A 99 -1.84 -7.49 -12.14
CA VAL A 99 -2.65 -6.29 -12.34
C VAL A 99 -2.07 -5.52 -13.53
N GLY A 100 -2.94 -4.89 -14.31
CA GLY A 100 -2.55 -3.90 -15.31
C GLY A 100 -3.02 -2.52 -14.90
N PHE A 101 -2.64 -1.51 -15.67
CA PHE A 101 -3.10 -0.13 -15.49
C PHE A 101 -4.06 0.26 -16.60
N VAL A 102 -5.02 1.12 -16.28
CA VAL A 102 -5.90 1.76 -17.26
C VAL A 102 -5.11 2.83 -18.01
N ASP A 103 -4.47 3.74 -17.27
CA ASP A 103 -3.56 4.77 -17.77
C ASP A 103 -2.16 4.59 -17.14
N PRO A 104 -1.13 4.27 -17.94
CA PRO A 104 0.25 4.20 -17.47
C PRO A 104 0.77 5.51 -16.86
N LYS A 105 0.22 6.67 -17.25
CA LYS A 105 0.63 7.98 -16.72
C LYS A 105 0.12 8.21 -15.30
N MET A 106 -0.92 7.51 -14.89
CA MET A 106 -1.50 7.60 -13.54
C MET A 106 -0.80 6.62 -12.58
N THR A 107 0.53 6.50 -12.72
CA THR A 107 1.40 5.70 -11.87
C THR A 107 2.61 6.55 -11.47
N GLN A 108 3.07 6.38 -10.23
CA GLN A 108 4.30 6.98 -9.74
C GLN A 108 5.26 5.87 -9.31
N THR A 109 6.56 6.17 -9.33
CA THR A 109 7.61 5.22 -8.97
C THR A 109 8.47 5.77 -7.84
N HIS A 110 8.87 4.88 -6.94
CA HIS A 110 9.74 5.20 -5.82
C HIS A 110 10.89 4.21 -5.77
N HIS A 111 12.12 4.71 -5.94
CA HIS A 111 13.31 3.87 -5.92
C HIS A 111 13.82 3.66 -4.50
N ILE A 112 13.93 2.40 -4.07
CA ILE A 112 14.52 2.04 -2.78
C ILE A 112 15.95 1.54 -3.02
N PRO A 113 16.98 2.29 -2.61
CA PRO A 113 18.37 1.88 -2.79
C PRO A 113 18.76 0.73 -1.86
N HIS A 114 18.20 0.68 -0.64
CA HIS A 114 18.41 -0.40 0.32
C HIS A 114 17.26 -0.47 1.33
N ARG A 115 17.14 -1.62 1.99
CA ARG A 115 16.13 -1.84 3.03
C ARG A 115 16.46 -1.04 4.29
N LEU A 116 15.48 -0.29 4.81
CA LEU A 116 15.60 0.43 6.07
C LEU A 116 14.97 -0.36 7.22
N ASN A 117 15.81 -1.08 7.99
CA ASN A 117 15.32 -1.90 9.10
C ASN A 117 14.62 -1.09 10.19
N ALA A 118 15.02 0.16 10.43
CA ALA A 118 14.36 1.04 11.40
C ALA A 118 12.88 1.28 11.04
N THR A 119 12.58 1.55 9.77
CA THR A 119 11.21 1.72 9.26
C THR A 119 10.39 0.45 9.44
N ILE A 120 10.92 -0.69 9.00
CA ILE A 120 10.23 -1.99 9.11
C ILE A 120 9.96 -2.34 10.57
N ASN A 121 10.95 -2.20 11.45
CA ASN A 121 10.81 -2.51 12.86
C ASN A 121 9.78 -1.61 13.55
N ARG A 122 9.71 -0.33 13.18
CA ARG A 122 8.67 0.59 13.68
C ARG A 122 7.28 0.13 13.22
N LEU A 123 7.09 -0.16 11.93
CA LEU A 123 5.80 -0.60 11.40
C LEU A 123 5.36 -1.93 12.04
N LEU A 124 6.27 -2.90 12.18
CA LEU A 124 5.97 -4.20 12.78
C LEU A 124 5.46 -4.10 14.23
N LYS A 125 5.88 -3.09 15.00
CA LYS A 125 5.34 -2.85 16.36
C LYS A 125 3.87 -2.47 16.38
N THR A 126 3.38 -1.87 15.29
CA THR A 126 1.97 -1.47 15.12
C THR A 126 1.14 -2.53 14.40
N ARG A 127 1.75 -3.68 14.06
CA ARG A 127 1.09 -4.69 13.23
C ARG A 127 -0.04 -5.37 13.97
N THR A 128 -1.25 -5.26 13.44
CA THR A 128 -2.41 -6.05 13.88
C THR A 128 -2.86 -6.99 12.76
N THR A 129 -3.48 -8.10 13.13
CA THR A 129 -3.96 -9.11 12.17
C THR A 129 -5.46 -9.29 12.36
N LEU A 130 -6.21 -9.16 11.27
CA LEU A 130 -7.65 -9.37 11.26
C LEU A 130 -8.04 -10.45 10.24
N PRO A 131 -9.16 -11.16 10.48
CA PRO A 131 -9.69 -12.10 9.51
C PRO A 131 -10.14 -11.35 8.26
N THR A 132 -10.07 -12.01 7.09
CA THR A 132 -10.46 -11.37 5.82
C THR A 132 -11.93 -10.92 5.82
N SER A 133 -12.78 -11.53 6.66
CA SER A 133 -14.17 -11.12 6.85
C SER A 133 -14.34 -9.71 7.44
N SER A 134 -13.34 -9.16 8.13
CA SER A 134 -13.43 -7.80 8.70
C SER A 134 -13.29 -6.69 7.65
N LEU A 135 -12.73 -6.98 6.47
CA LEU A 135 -12.46 -5.99 5.43
C LEU A 135 -13.70 -5.19 5.02
N ALA A 136 -14.85 -5.86 4.93
CA ALA A 136 -16.11 -5.22 4.56
C ALA A 136 -16.54 -4.20 5.63
N THR A 137 -16.50 -4.60 6.89
CA THR A 137 -16.81 -3.72 8.03
C THR A 137 -15.84 -2.55 8.12
N ASP A 138 -14.54 -2.81 7.95
CA ASP A 138 -13.49 -1.77 8.01
C ASP A 138 -13.64 -0.76 6.86
N ARG A 139 -14.05 -1.23 5.67
CA ARG A 139 -14.38 -0.37 4.53
C ARG A 139 -15.59 0.50 4.84
N ASP A 140 -16.67 -0.10 5.33
CA ASP A 140 -17.92 0.62 5.58
C ASP A 140 -17.72 1.70 6.66
N ALA A 141 -16.94 1.40 7.70
CA ALA A 141 -16.53 2.36 8.72
C ALA A 141 -15.70 3.52 8.13
N TYR A 142 -14.74 3.21 7.27
CA TYR A 142 -13.92 4.22 6.60
C TYR A 142 -14.75 5.15 5.69
N GLN A 143 -15.67 4.56 4.91
CA GLN A 143 -16.57 5.34 4.03
C GLN A 143 -17.57 6.18 4.82
N ALA A 144 -18.04 5.68 5.98
CA ALA A 144 -18.89 6.47 6.87
C ALA A 144 -18.14 7.68 7.45
N ALA A 145 -16.90 7.48 7.89
CA ALA A 145 -16.05 8.54 8.44
C ALA A 145 -15.67 9.63 7.42
N GLN A 146 -15.62 9.28 6.13
CA GLN A 146 -15.37 10.24 5.03
C GLN A 146 -16.60 11.08 4.66
N ARG A 147 -17.81 10.71 5.10
CA ARG A 147 -19.07 11.40 4.78
C ARG A 147 -19.55 12.37 5.87
N THR A 148 -18.98 12.26 7.06
CA THR A 148 -19.21 13.15 8.21
C THR A 148 -18.26 14.33 8.18
#